data_AF-E4MT76-F1
#
_entry.id   AF-E4MT76-F1
#
_cell.length_a   1.000
_cell.length_b   1.000
_cell.length_c   1.000
_cell.angle_alpha   90.00
_cell.angle_beta   90.00
_cell.angle_gamma   90.00
#
_symmetry.space_group_name_H-M   'P 1'
#
loop_
_entity.id
_entity.type
_entity.pdbx_description
1 polymer ?
#
loop_
_entity_poly.entity_id
_entity_poly.type
_entity_poly.pdbx_seq_one_letter_code
_entity_poly.pdbx_strand_id
1 'polypeptide(L)'
;MNSINVNQTGGFPLTTNVLSYMQNAYKIFNAMSGISGDLIILSGCEVVGNTVSDGVVAIEGEIYPFQGTTLGSHVFIKEVNTSKIFEDGSQKTVLVEKVATFGSSTKSYPWESFRRVLSNRQIEEKSFTEETSLLKRLEKLEERVKKTVPLGLVAIWGKPANIPLPEGWREYEPLRGRMAVGQDIADNDLGVIGRTGGEKMHRLTIAEMPHHNHQQGSESLYNSYGGGTYVGKRSWEYDDGTTYNTYSGQNTSSVGDDQPHNNMPPYRVIRFIEFVGF
;
A
#
# COMPACT_ATOMS: atom_id res chain seq x y z
N MET A 1 21.99 48.66 -1.01
CA MET A 1 20.84 49.43 -1.55
C MET A 1 21.38 50.75 -2.09
N ASN A 2 20.91 51.19 -3.25
CA ASN A 2 21.36 52.44 -3.85
C ASN A 2 20.90 53.62 -2.98
N SER A 3 21.78 54.59 -2.75
CA SER A 3 21.48 55.81 -1.99
C SER A 3 21.75 57.05 -2.84
N ILE A 4 21.06 58.14 -2.52
CA ILE A 4 21.31 59.47 -3.09
C ILE A 4 21.62 60.40 -1.94
N ASN A 5 22.72 61.14 -2.05
CA ASN A 5 23.09 62.16 -1.08
C ASN A 5 22.73 63.54 -1.62
N VAL A 6 21.54 64.03 -1.28
CA VAL A 6 20.98 65.29 -1.81
C VAL A 6 21.31 66.53 -0.95
N ASN A 7 21.75 66.34 0.30
CA ASN A 7 22.02 67.45 1.22
C ASN A 7 23.52 67.78 1.23
N GLN A 8 23.97 68.47 0.18
CA GLN A 8 25.37 68.86 -0.03
C GLN A 8 25.50 70.37 -0.11
N THR A 9 26.63 70.90 0.39
CA THR A 9 26.95 72.32 0.30
C THR A 9 27.00 72.76 -1.17
N GLY A 10 26.28 73.81 -1.52
CA GLY A 10 26.12 74.28 -2.91
C GLY A 10 24.81 73.86 -3.59
N GLY A 11 24.04 72.94 -3.00
CA GLY A 11 22.74 72.49 -3.50
C GLY A 11 22.87 71.49 -4.65
N PHE A 12 22.03 70.44 -4.63
CA PHE A 12 21.97 69.45 -5.70
C PHE A 12 20.68 69.63 -6.52
N PRO A 13 20.75 69.94 -7.83
CA PRO A 13 19.56 70.21 -8.63
C PRO A 13 18.73 68.94 -8.85
N LEU A 14 17.43 69.02 -8.64
CA LEU A 14 16.48 67.95 -8.93
C LEU A 14 16.26 67.86 -10.45
N THR A 15 16.98 66.96 -11.10
CA THR A 15 16.89 66.73 -12.55
C THR A 15 16.18 65.41 -12.85
N THR A 16 15.73 65.25 -14.10
CA THR A 16 15.08 64.01 -14.58
C THR A 16 15.98 62.78 -14.43
N ASN A 17 17.30 62.94 -14.57
CA ASN A 17 18.27 61.85 -14.37
C ASN A 17 18.30 61.37 -12.91
N VAL A 18 18.17 62.28 -11.94
CA VAL A 18 18.13 61.95 -10.51
C VAL A 18 16.84 61.19 -10.18
N LEU A 19 15.71 61.64 -10.72
CA LEU A 19 14.43 60.95 -10.57
C LEU A 19 14.45 59.57 -11.24
N SER A 20 15.09 59.43 -12.41
CA SER A 20 15.30 58.14 -13.06
C SER A 20 16.14 57.18 -12.21
N TYR A 21 17.18 57.68 -11.55
CA TYR A 21 17.97 56.88 -10.61
C TYR A 21 17.12 56.43 -9.41
N MET A 22 16.30 57.31 -8.83
CA MET A 22 15.34 56.92 -7.78
C MET A 22 14.37 55.84 -8.27
N GLN A 23 13.84 56.00 -9.48
CA GLN A 23 12.91 55.04 -10.08
C GLN A 23 13.54 53.65 -10.26
N ASN A 24 14.78 53.61 -10.72
CA ASN A 24 15.50 52.35 -10.88
C ASN A 24 15.88 51.73 -9.52
N ALA A 25 16.13 52.53 -8.49
CA ALA A 25 16.51 52.02 -7.16
C ALA A 25 15.40 51.18 -6.51
N TYR A 26 14.13 51.60 -6.61
CA TYR A 26 13.02 50.82 -6.01
C TYR A 26 12.58 49.61 -6.82
N LYS A 27 13.00 49.47 -8.10
CA LYS A 27 12.71 48.26 -8.90
C LYS A 27 13.25 46.98 -8.26
N ILE A 28 14.25 47.08 -7.38
CA ILE A 28 14.77 45.92 -6.64
C ILE A 28 13.69 45.20 -5.81
N PHE A 29 12.63 45.90 -5.39
CA PHE A 29 11.53 45.30 -4.63
C PHE A 29 10.72 44.32 -5.47
N ASN A 30 10.73 44.43 -6.81
CA ASN A 30 10.14 43.42 -7.69
C ASN A 30 10.84 42.06 -7.55
N ALA A 31 12.08 41.99 -7.06
CA ALA A 31 12.74 40.71 -6.78
C ALA A 31 11.99 39.85 -5.75
N MET A 32 11.14 40.44 -4.90
CA MET A 32 10.28 39.68 -3.97
C MET A 32 9.27 38.81 -4.71
N SER A 33 8.84 39.18 -5.93
CA SER A 33 7.99 38.34 -6.76
C SER A 33 8.66 37.01 -7.12
N GLY A 34 9.98 37.00 -7.29
CA GLY A 34 10.75 35.78 -7.57
C GLY A 34 10.73 34.77 -6.42
N ILE A 35 10.57 35.25 -5.18
CA ILE A 35 10.45 34.37 -3.99
C ILE A 35 9.04 33.81 -3.88
N SER A 36 8.02 34.63 -4.15
CA SER A 36 6.62 34.22 -4.05
C SER A 36 6.18 33.32 -5.21
N GLY A 37 6.82 33.44 -6.36
CA GLY A 37 6.37 32.84 -7.63
C GLY A 37 5.50 33.79 -8.45
N ASP A 38 5.09 33.32 -9.62
CA ASP A 38 4.25 34.06 -10.56
C ASP A 38 2.76 33.84 -10.30
N LEU A 39 1.93 34.83 -10.66
CA LEU A 39 0.48 34.88 -10.41
C LEU A 39 0.16 34.69 -8.93
N ILE A 40 0.71 35.56 -8.10
CA ILE A 40 0.61 35.43 -6.65
C ILE A 40 -0.08 36.62 -6.01
N ILE A 41 -0.97 36.36 -5.07
CA ILE A 41 -1.53 37.37 -4.16
C ILE A 41 -0.58 37.50 -2.96
N LEU A 42 0.04 38.68 -2.83
CA LEU A 42 0.96 39.01 -1.75
C LEU A 42 0.20 39.51 -0.51
N SER A 43 -0.87 40.28 -0.71
CA SER A 43 -1.71 40.82 0.37
C SER A 43 -3.06 41.31 -0.16
N GLY A 44 -4.08 41.39 0.69
CA GLY A 44 -5.41 41.88 0.30
C GLY A 44 -6.11 40.94 -0.66
N CYS A 45 -6.84 41.45 -1.66
CA CYS A 45 -7.61 40.64 -2.61
C CYS A 45 -8.54 39.61 -1.94
N GLU A 46 -9.20 40.01 -0.85
CA GLU A 46 -10.13 39.15 -0.12
C GLU A 46 -11.48 39.13 -0.84
N VAL A 47 -12.03 37.94 -1.05
CA VAL A 47 -13.34 37.77 -1.70
C VAL A 47 -14.43 37.87 -0.63
N VAL A 48 -15.30 38.87 -0.73
CA VAL A 48 -16.45 39.07 0.16
C VAL A 48 -17.72 39.11 -0.67
N GLY A 49 -18.48 38.01 -0.66
CA GLY A 49 -19.64 37.86 -1.53
C GLY A 49 -19.24 37.87 -3.00
N ASN A 50 -19.67 38.89 -3.75
CA ASN A 50 -19.37 39.05 -5.17
C ASN A 50 -18.32 40.14 -5.46
N THR A 51 -17.65 40.67 -4.45
CA THR A 51 -16.58 41.66 -4.60
C THR A 51 -15.26 41.13 -4.10
N VAL A 52 -14.18 41.69 -4.61
CA VAL A 52 -12.83 41.44 -4.15
C VAL A 52 -12.24 42.75 -3.67
N SER A 53 -11.60 42.75 -2.50
CA SER A 53 -10.95 43.95 -1.96
C SER A 53 -9.72 44.36 -2.76
N ASP A 54 -9.25 45.58 -2.53
CA ASP A 54 -7.92 45.98 -2.98
C ASP A 54 -6.83 45.08 -2.39
N GLY A 55 -5.66 45.06 -3.03
CA GLY A 55 -4.53 44.26 -2.59
C GLY A 55 -3.27 44.49 -3.41
N VAL A 56 -2.39 43.49 -3.40
CA VAL A 56 -1.12 43.50 -4.13
C VAL A 56 -0.88 42.13 -4.72
N VAL A 57 -0.56 42.11 -6.02
CA VAL A 57 -0.30 40.88 -6.77
C VAL A 57 1.06 40.93 -7.46
N ALA A 58 1.66 39.76 -7.64
CA ALA A 58 2.86 39.57 -8.43
C ALA A 58 2.49 38.86 -9.75
N ILE A 59 2.88 39.46 -10.88
CA ILE A 59 2.60 38.96 -12.23
C ILE A 59 3.86 39.15 -13.08
N GLU A 60 4.35 38.08 -13.69
CA GLU A 60 5.52 38.01 -14.58
C GLU A 60 6.78 38.68 -14.01
N GLY A 61 7.01 38.55 -12.70
CA GLY A 61 8.19 39.10 -12.03
C GLY A 61 8.06 40.58 -11.60
N GLU A 62 6.89 41.19 -11.78
CA GLU A 62 6.60 42.56 -11.30
C GLU A 62 5.47 42.57 -10.28
N ILE A 63 5.52 43.53 -9.36
CA ILE A 63 4.51 43.72 -8.32
C ILE A 63 3.58 44.86 -8.72
N TYR A 64 2.27 44.61 -8.69
CA TYR A 64 1.24 45.56 -9.04
C TYR A 64 0.25 45.76 -7.89
N PRO A 65 -0.22 46.99 -7.64
CA PRO A 65 -1.41 47.20 -6.84
C PRO A 65 -2.60 46.53 -7.56
N PHE A 66 -3.43 45.86 -6.78
CA PHE A 66 -4.67 45.27 -7.26
C PHE A 66 -5.84 46.16 -6.86
N GLN A 67 -6.57 46.66 -7.86
CA GLN A 67 -7.80 47.40 -7.64
C GLN A 67 -8.98 46.42 -7.62
N GLY A 68 -9.56 46.29 -6.43
CA GLY A 68 -10.73 45.50 -6.13
C GLY A 68 -11.97 45.98 -6.88
N THR A 69 -12.79 45.03 -7.29
CA THR A 69 -14.06 45.27 -7.99
C THR A 69 -14.93 44.02 -7.88
N THR A 70 -16.01 43.94 -8.65
CA THR A 70 -16.82 42.72 -8.78
C THR A 70 -15.95 41.55 -9.24
N LEU A 71 -16.14 40.39 -8.64
CA LEU A 71 -15.38 39.17 -8.94
C LEU A 71 -15.46 38.84 -10.44
N GLY A 72 -14.31 38.80 -11.10
CA GLY A 72 -14.16 38.41 -12.50
C GLY A 72 -13.40 37.10 -12.66
N SER A 73 -13.46 36.51 -13.85
CA SER A 73 -12.72 35.29 -14.17
C SER A 73 -11.26 35.55 -14.58
N HIS A 74 -10.95 36.77 -15.03
CA HIS A 74 -9.64 37.14 -15.55
C HIS A 74 -9.18 38.49 -14.98
N VAL A 75 -7.89 38.58 -14.69
CA VAL A 75 -7.18 39.79 -14.27
C VAL A 75 -6.33 40.29 -15.43
N PHE A 76 -6.28 41.59 -15.65
CA PHE A 76 -5.38 42.21 -16.61
C PHE A 76 -4.68 43.41 -15.97
N ILE A 77 -3.59 43.85 -16.59
CA ILE A 77 -2.87 45.04 -16.17
C ILE A 77 -3.45 46.23 -16.92
N LYS A 78 -4.11 47.12 -16.20
CA LYS A 78 -4.61 48.39 -16.70
C LYS A 78 -3.53 49.46 -16.57
N GLU A 79 -3.21 50.12 -17.66
CA GLU A 79 -2.30 51.27 -17.67
C GLU A 79 -3.13 52.57 -17.66
N VAL A 80 -2.88 53.43 -16.67
CA VAL A 80 -3.52 54.73 -16.51
C VAL A 80 -2.48 55.82 -16.78
N ASN A 81 -2.64 56.51 -17.91
CA ASN A 81 -1.72 57.53 -18.37
C ASN A 81 -2.27 58.93 -18.04
N THR A 82 -1.48 59.72 -17.30
CA THR A 82 -1.80 61.11 -16.98
C THR A 82 -0.90 62.04 -17.79
N SER A 83 -1.51 62.84 -18.66
CA SER A 83 -0.82 63.83 -19.48
C SER A 83 -0.82 65.22 -18.85
N LYS A 84 0.28 65.96 -19.02
CA LYS A 84 0.44 67.34 -18.57
C LYS A 84 0.83 68.23 -19.74
N ILE A 85 0.47 69.51 -19.64
CA ILE A 85 0.87 70.54 -20.59
C ILE A 85 2.20 71.12 -20.12
N PHE A 86 3.14 71.26 -21.04
CA PHE A 86 4.46 71.82 -20.80
C PHE A 86 4.47 73.31 -21.16
N GLU A 87 5.48 74.04 -20.70
CA GLU A 87 5.64 75.49 -20.92
C GLU A 87 5.65 75.89 -22.42
N ASP A 88 6.02 74.96 -23.30
CA ASP A 88 5.99 75.11 -24.77
C ASP A 88 4.58 74.91 -25.38
N GLY A 89 3.56 74.69 -24.54
CA GLY A 89 2.19 74.38 -24.94
C GLY A 89 1.97 72.93 -25.37
N SER A 90 3.01 72.08 -25.40
CA SER A 90 2.88 70.68 -25.80
C SER A 90 2.31 69.82 -24.66
N GLN A 91 1.41 68.88 -25.01
CA GLN A 91 0.89 67.92 -24.06
C GLN A 91 1.69 66.62 -24.15
N LYS A 92 2.26 66.17 -23.02
CA LYS A 92 3.04 64.91 -22.95
C LYS A 92 2.53 64.06 -21.79
N THR A 93 2.58 62.73 -21.93
CA THR A 93 2.29 61.79 -20.83
C THR A 93 3.43 61.84 -19.82
N VAL A 94 3.09 62.11 -18.55
CA VAL A 94 4.09 62.32 -17.49
C VAL A 94 4.03 61.23 -16.42
N LEU A 95 2.84 60.75 -16.08
CA LEU A 95 2.66 59.70 -15.07
C LEU A 95 1.98 58.49 -15.71
N VAL A 96 2.56 57.33 -15.49
CA VAL A 96 2.06 56.03 -15.94
C VAL A 96 1.86 55.19 -14.70
N GLU A 97 0.62 54.82 -14.42
CA GLU A 97 0.27 53.92 -13.32
C GLU A 97 -0.19 52.58 -13.90
N LYS A 98 0.39 51.49 -13.44
CA LYS A 98 -0.02 50.13 -13.82
C LYS A 98 -0.72 49.47 -12.64
N VAL A 99 -1.98 49.09 -12.84
CA VAL A 99 -2.83 48.51 -11.80
C VAL A 99 -3.44 47.22 -12.32
N ALA A 100 -3.37 46.16 -11.52
CA ALA A 100 -4.05 44.91 -11.82
C ALA A 100 -5.53 45.02 -11.42
N THR A 101 -6.46 44.62 -12.27
CA THR A 101 -7.89 44.58 -11.92
C THR A 101 -8.62 43.53 -12.76
N PHE A 102 -9.86 43.22 -12.40
CA PHE A 102 -10.67 42.29 -13.19
C PHE A 102 -11.13 42.91 -14.51
N GLY A 103 -11.12 42.10 -15.56
CA GLY A 103 -11.62 42.47 -16.87
C GLY A 103 -10.95 41.68 -17.99
N SER A 104 -11.16 42.13 -19.22
CA SER A 104 -10.63 41.50 -20.41
C SER A 104 -9.77 42.48 -21.18
N SER A 105 -8.57 42.03 -21.58
CA SER A 105 -7.63 42.75 -22.44
C SER A 105 -6.99 41.76 -23.40
N THR A 106 -6.10 42.22 -24.29
CA THR A 106 -5.30 41.36 -25.17
C THR A 106 -4.41 40.38 -24.40
N LYS A 107 -3.95 40.80 -23.21
CA LYS A 107 -3.22 39.97 -22.26
C LYS A 107 -3.95 39.97 -20.93
N SER A 108 -4.42 38.80 -20.52
CA SER A 108 -5.12 38.59 -19.26
C SER A 108 -4.71 37.24 -18.64
N TYR A 109 -4.94 37.12 -17.34
CA TYR A 109 -4.51 36.01 -16.51
C TYR A 109 -5.71 35.43 -15.79
N PRO A 110 -5.95 34.12 -15.85
CA PRO A 110 -7.08 33.50 -15.16
C PRO A 110 -6.97 33.71 -13.65
N TRP A 111 -8.03 34.21 -13.02
CA TRP A 111 -8.05 34.43 -11.56
C TRP A 111 -7.83 33.13 -10.79
N GLU A 112 -8.34 32.02 -11.31
CA GLU A 112 -8.13 30.69 -10.75
C GLU A 112 -6.68 30.21 -10.76
N SER A 113 -5.79 30.86 -11.52
CA SER A 113 -4.36 30.57 -11.51
C SER A 113 -3.65 31.29 -10.37
N PHE A 114 -4.26 32.34 -9.80
CA PHE A 114 -3.66 33.05 -8.69
C PHE A 114 -3.60 32.17 -7.45
N ARG A 115 -2.45 32.17 -6.78
CA ARG A 115 -2.27 31.51 -5.48
C ARG A 115 -1.90 32.55 -4.45
N ARG A 116 -2.24 32.31 -3.19
CA ARG A 116 -1.88 33.20 -2.09
C ARG A 116 -0.61 32.71 -1.41
N VAL A 117 0.32 33.62 -1.12
CA VAL A 117 1.47 33.28 -0.28
C VAL A 117 0.96 32.88 1.10
N LEU A 118 1.38 31.70 1.56
CA LEU A 118 1.14 31.27 2.93
C LEU A 118 2.28 31.76 3.81
N SER A 119 1.96 32.22 5.01
CA SER A 119 2.99 32.46 6.03
C SER A 119 3.61 31.14 6.49
N ASN A 120 4.83 31.17 7.02
CA ASN A 120 5.50 29.98 7.55
C ASN A 120 4.64 29.20 8.56
N ARG A 121 3.90 29.93 9.40
CA ARG A 121 2.95 29.34 10.35
C ARG A 121 1.81 28.59 9.65
N GLN A 122 1.22 29.17 8.61
CA GLN A 122 0.15 28.52 7.85
C GLN A 122 0.67 27.31 7.05
N ILE A 123 1.92 27.37 6.56
CA ILE A 123 2.56 26.22 5.90
C ILE A 123 2.73 25.08 6.91
N GLU A 124 3.21 25.38 8.11
CA GLU A 124 3.36 24.39 9.18
C GLU A 124 2.03 23.77 9.58
N GLU A 125 1.00 24.61 9.78
CA GLU A 125 -0.34 24.17 10.16
C GLU A 125 -0.91 23.20 9.11
N LYS A 126 -0.85 23.56 7.82
CA LYS A 126 -1.37 22.73 6.71
C LYS A 126 -0.54 21.47 6.42
N SER A 127 0.77 21.50 6.68
CA SER A 127 1.65 20.39 6.35
C SER A 127 1.72 19.33 7.45
N PHE A 128 1.57 19.74 8.71
CA PHE A 128 1.87 18.87 9.85
C PHE A 128 0.69 18.69 10.83
N THR A 129 -0.17 19.69 10.99
CA THR A 129 -1.18 19.68 12.08
C THR A 129 -2.60 19.38 11.61
N GLU A 130 -2.97 19.78 10.39
CA GLU A 130 -4.30 19.50 9.87
C GLU A 130 -4.55 17.99 9.72
N GLU A 131 -5.74 17.53 10.09
CA GLU A 131 -6.20 16.13 9.95
C GLU A 131 -6.11 15.61 8.49
N THR A 132 -6.19 16.53 7.53
CA THR A 132 -6.09 16.27 6.08
C THR A 132 -4.67 16.42 5.53
N SER A 133 -3.70 16.81 6.36
CA SER A 133 -2.31 16.97 5.96
C SER A 133 -1.71 15.65 5.45
N LEU A 134 -0.70 15.77 4.60
CA LEU A 134 0.00 14.60 4.06
C LEU A 134 0.61 13.75 5.18
N LEU A 135 1.16 14.38 6.22
CA LEU A 135 1.75 13.67 7.34
C LEU A 135 0.70 12.88 8.12
N LYS A 136 -0.44 13.49 8.49
CA LYS A 136 -1.52 12.77 9.19
C LYS A 136 -2.13 11.65 8.35
N ARG A 137 -2.20 11.82 7.02
CA ARG A 137 -2.64 10.76 6.10
C ARG A 137 -1.64 9.60 6.05
N LEU A 138 -0.33 9.89 6.07
CA LEU A 138 0.72 8.88 6.14
C LEU A 138 0.66 8.11 7.46
N GLU A 139 0.57 8.80 8.60
CA GLU A 139 0.41 8.17 9.91
C GLU A 139 -0.81 7.23 9.95
N LYS A 140 -1.97 7.67 9.43
CA LYS A 140 -3.17 6.83 9.33
C LYS A 140 -2.98 5.62 8.42
N LEU A 141 -2.22 5.75 7.33
CA LEU A 141 -1.92 4.64 6.44
C LEU A 141 -0.99 3.63 7.11
N GLU A 142 0.06 4.11 7.77
CA GLU A 142 0.99 3.27 8.53
C GLU A 142 0.27 2.51 9.66
N GLU A 143 -0.61 3.18 10.42
CA GLU A 143 -1.43 2.51 11.42
C GLU A 143 -2.34 1.44 10.83
N ARG A 144 -2.98 1.73 9.68
CA ARG A 144 -3.83 0.73 9.00
C ARG A 144 -3.02 -0.48 8.57
N VAL A 145 -1.84 -0.28 8.00
CA VAL A 145 -0.96 -1.38 7.60
C VAL A 145 -0.58 -2.24 8.81
N LYS A 146 -0.17 -1.63 9.93
CA LYS A 146 0.12 -2.34 11.19
C LYS A 146 -1.07 -3.11 11.76
N LYS A 147 -2.28 -2.57 11.66
CA LYS A 147 -3.51 -3.24 12.15
C LYS A 147 -3.99 -4.37 11.24
N THR A 148 -3.65 -4.34 9.95
CA THR A 148 -4.20 -5.29 8.98
C THR A 148 -3.44 -6.61 8.96
N VAL A 149 -2.12 -6.58 9.18
CA VAL A 149 -1.28 -7.79 9.22
C VAL A 149 -0.46 -7.79 10.50
N PRO A 150 -0.84 -8.60 11.51
CA PRO A 150 -0.07 -8.68 12.75
C PRO A 150 1.27 -9.37 12.50
N LEU A 151 2.30 -8.93 13.24
CA LEU A 151 3.60 -9.59 13.27
C LEU A 151 3.43 -11.05 13.71
N GLY A 152 4.05 -11.98 12.98
CA GLY A 152 3.94 -13.42 13.21
C GLY A 152 2.70 -14.07 12.59
N LEU A 153 1.88 -13.34 11.81
CA LEU A 153 0.78 -13.96 11.06
C LEU A 153 1.33 -15.01 10.08
N VAL A 154 0.88 -16.25 10.21
CA VAL A 154 1.15 -17.32 9.24
C VAL A 154 0.02 -17.38 8.22
N ALA A 155 0.36 -17.26 6.94
CA ALA A 155 -0.58 -17.28 5.82
C ALA A 155 -0.21 -18.32 4.75
N ILE A 156 -1.20 -18.68 3.93
CA ILE A 156 -1.03 -19.58 2.78
C ILE A 156 -0.57 -18.77 1.55
N TRP A 157 0.53 -19.22 0.95
CA TRP A 157 1.06 -18.68 -0.30
C TRP A 157 0.97 -19.71 -1.42
N GLY A 158 -0.01 -19.52 -2.31
CA GLY A 158 -0.33 -20.44 -3.41
C GLY A 158 0.44 -20.20 -4.71
N LYS A 159 1.41 -19.28 -4.73
CA LYS A 159 2.20 -18.97 -5.93
C LYS A 159 3.39 -19.94 -6.08
N PRO A 160 3.83 -20.23 -7.32
CA PRO A 160 4.96 -21.12 -7.57
C PRO A 160 6.28 -20.59 -7.01
N ALA A 161 7.25 -21.49 -6.89
CA ALA A 161 8.52 -21.24 -6.21
C ALA A 161 9.38 -20.11 -6.78
N ASN A 162 9.20 -19.84 -8.07
CA ASN A 162 9.89 -18.81 -8.84
C ASN A 162 9.34 -17.40 -8.63
N ILE A 163 8.18 -17.25 -8.00
CA ILE A 163 7.67 -15.93 -7.60
C ILE A 163 8.24 -15.61 -6.22
N PRO A 164 8.99 -14.50 -6.07
CA PRO A 164 9.54 -14.10 -4.78
C PRO A 164 8.43 -13.87 -3.75
N LEU A 165 8.77 -14.06 -2.48
CA LEU A 165 7.84 -13.74 -1.40
C LEU A 165 7.58 -12.23 -1.36
N PRO A 166 6.37 -11.80 -0.96
CA PRO A 166 6.12 -10.37 -0.74
C PRO A 166 7.09 -9.78 0.29
N GLU A 167 7.40 -8.50 0.14
CA GLU A 167 8.26 -7.78 1.09
C GLU A 167 7.69 -7.87 2.52
N GLY A 168 8.58 -8.07 3.49
CA GLY A 168 8.23 -8.29 4.89
C GLY A 168 7.65 -9.67 5.22
N TRP A 169 7.68 -10.61 4.27
CA TRP A 169 7.32 -12.01 4.50
C TRP A 169 8.51 -12.94 4.32
N ARG A 170 8.54 -14.00 5.13
CA ARG A 170 9.48 -15.12 4.95
C ARG A 170 8.76 -16.45 5.00
N GLU A 171 9.43 -17.52 4.58
CA GLU A 171 8.84 -18.86 4.67
C GLU A 171 8.69 -19.29 6.13
N TYR A 172 7.54 -19.86 6.48
CA TYR A 172 7.29 -20.44 7.80
C TYR A 172 7.74 -21.91 7.81
N GLU A 173 9.01 -22.12 8.15
CA GLU A 173 9.67 -23.42 8.10
C GLU A 173 9.00 -24.55 8.91
N PRO A 174 8.41 -24.30 10.10
CA PRO A 174 7.81 -25.37 10.91
C PRO A 174 6.71 -26.17 10.19
N LEU A 175 5.97 -25.55 9.26
CA LEU A 175 4.91 -26.22 8.50
C LEU A 175 5.37 -26.85 7.17
N ARG A 176 6.67 -26.86 6.86
CA ARG A 176 7.19 -27.56 5.67
C ARG A 176 6.80 -29.04 5.71
N GLY A 177 5.99 -29.46 4.74
CA GLY A 177 5.55 -30.85 4.60
C GLY A 177 4.63 -31.35 5.71
N ARG A 178 4.02 -30.45 6.49
CA ARG A 178 3.10 -30.76 7.59
C ARG A 178 1.74 -30.16 7.33
N MET A 179 0.69 -30.84 7.78
CA MET A 179 -0.66 -30.29 7.85
C MET A 179 -0.80 -29.50 9.15
N ALA A 180 -1.32 -28.27 9.07
CA ALA A 180 -1.63 -27.48 10.26
C ALA A 180 -2.87 -28.05 10.95
N VAL A 181 -2.79 -28.20 12.27
CA VAL A 181 -3.90 -28.62 13.14
C VAL A 181 -4.09 -27.53 14.19
N GLY A 182 -5.34 -27.14 14.43
CA GLY A 182 -5.65 -26.14 15.46
C GLY A 182 -5.32 -26.66 16.85
N GLN A 183 -4.81 -25.79 17.71
CA GLN A 183 -4.58 -26.14 19.11
C GLN A 183 -5.93 -26.40 19.80
N ASP A 184 -6.00 -27.50 20.54
CA ASP A 184 -7.08 -27.78 21.49
C ASP A 184 -6.46 -27.98 22.87
N ILE A 185 -6.65 -27.00 23.75
CA ILE A 185 -6.05 -26.97 25.10
C ILE A 185 -6.53 -28.15 25.97
N ALA A 186 -7.73 -28.69 25.69
CA ALA A 186 -8.27 -29.82 26.42
C ALA A 186 -7.72 -31.18 25.93
N ASP A 187 -7.10 -31.20 24.75
CA ASP A 187 -6.56 -32.41 24.15
C ASP A 187 -5.12 -32.65 24.57
N ASN A 188 -4.81 -33.89 24.98
CA ASN A 188 -3.50 -34.25 25.48
C ASN A 188 -2.41 -34.20 24.41
N ASP A 189 -2.74 -34.41 23.13
CA ASP A 189 -1.81 -34.43 22.00
C ASP A 189 -1.73 -33.05 21.33
N LEU A 190 -2.84 -32.32 21.27
CA LEU A 190 -2.98 -31.01 20.60
C LEU A 190 -2.92 -29.79 21.53
N GLY A 191 -2.74 -29.98 22.84
CA GLY A 191 -2.77 -28.89 23.83
C GLY A 191 -1.57 -27.96 23.82
N VAL A 192 -0.48 -28.30 23.13
CA VAL A 192 0.77 -27.51 23.12
C VAL A 192 1.15 -27.12 21.70
N ILE A 193 1.29 -25.81 21.46
CA ILE A 193 1.77 -25.26 20.19
C ILE A 193 3.17 -25.82 19.87
N GLY A 194 3.35 -26.24 18.62
CA GLY A 194 4.62 -26.79 18.12
C GLY A 194 4.78 -28.30 18.28
N ARG A 195 3.81 -28.98 18.91
CA ARG A 195 3.77 -30.45 18.85
C ARG A 195 3.59 -30.93 17.43
N THR A 196 4.26 -32.04 17.11
CA THR A 196 4.26 -32.65 15.78
C THR A 196 3.90 -34.12 15.88
N GLY A 197 3.17 -34.63 14.89
CA GLY A 197 2.81 -36.05 14.79
C GLY A 197 2.32 -36.39 13.38
N GLY A 198 1.71 -37.57 13.26
CA GLY A 198 1.19 -38.10 12.00
C GLY A 198 2.24 -38.84 11.17
N GLU A 199 1.75 -39.57 10.16
CA GLU A 199 2.56 -40.40 9.27
C GLU A 199 2.08 -40.27 7.83
N LYS A 200 3.03 -40.32 6.87
CA LYS A 200 2.69 -40.28 5.43
C LYS A 200 2.28 -41.65 4.90
N MET A 201 2.94 -42.69 5.39
CA MET A 201 2.71 -44.08 5.01
C MET A 201 2.45 -44.86 6.30
N HIS A 202 1.38 -45.66 6.31
CA HIS A 202 1.01 -46.49 7.45
C HIS A 202 1.05 -47.96 7.04
N ARG A 203 1.59 -48.82 7.91
CA ARG A 203 1.53 -50.27 7.74
C ARG A 203 0.67 -50.84 8.86
N LEU A 204 -0.42 -51.51 8.47
CA LEU A 204 -1.35 -52.13 9.39
C LEU A 204 -0.64 -53.08 10.36
N THR A 205 -1.06 -53.03 11.61
CA THR A 205 -0.60 -53.89 12.69
C THR A 205 -1.66 -54.92 13.05
N ILE A 206 -1.25 -55.96 13.78
CA ILE A 206 -2.18 -57.00 14.25
C ILE A 206 -3.32 -56.40 15.10
N ALA A 207 -3.04 -55.35 15.88
CA ALA A 207 -4.04 -54.67 16.71
C ALA A 207 -5.10 -53.90 15.91
N GLU A 208 -4.79 -53.55 14.66
CA GLU A 208 -5.70 -52.83 13.74
C GLU A 208 -6.54 -53.80 12.87
N MET A 209 -6.27 -55.11 12.94
CA MET A 209 -7.07 -56.10 12.22
C MET A 209 -8.41 -56.33 12.93
N PRO A 210 -9.56 -56.19 12.25
CA PRO A 210 -10.85 -56.56 12.80
C PRO A 210 -10.87 -58.05 13.19
N HIS A 211 -11.61 -58.38 14.23
CA HIS A 211 -11.87 -59.78 14.55
C HIS A 211 -12.58 -60.44 13.37
N HIS A 212 -11.99 -61.52 12.87
CA HIS A 212 -12.50 -62.30 11.77
C HIS A 212 -12.27 -63.78 12.07
N ASN A 213 -13.10 -64.63 11.48
CA ASN A 213 -12.97 -66.08 11.56
C ASN A 213 -13.11 -66.68 10.16
N HIS A 214 -12.43 -67.79 9.95
CA HIS A 214 -12.58 -68.59 8.74
C HIS A 214 -13.30 -69.89 9.10
N GLN A 215 -14.30 -70.25 8.30
CA GLN A 215 -14.92 -71.58 8.36
C GLN A 215 -14.22 -72.44 7.30
N GLN A 216 -13.53 -73.50 7.72
CA GLN A 216 -13.06 -74.54 6.81
C GLN A 216 -13.97 -75.77 6.95
N GLY A 217 -14.63 -76.16 5.86
CA GLY A 217 -15.43 -77.38 5.77
C GLY A 217 -14.55 -78.62 5.54
N SER A 218 -14.91 -79.74 6.14
CA SER A 218 -14.12 -80.97 6.16
C SER A 218 -14.08 -81.74 4.85
N GLU A 219 -12.96 -82.47 4.69
CA GLU A 219 -12.86 -83.90 4.31
C GLU A 219 -12.03 -84.25 3.06
N SER A 220 -11.61 -83.30 2.22
CA SER A 220 -10.74 -83.64 1.06
C SER A 220 -9.71 -82.58 0.60
N LEU A 221 -9.51 -81.48 1.33
CA LEU A 221 -8.77 -80.33 0.80
C LEU A 221 -7.25 -80.30 1.09
N TYR A 222 -6.69 -81.33 1.72
CA TYR A 222 -5.24 -81.40 2.01
C TYR A 222 -4.38 -81.26 0.74
N ASN A 223 -4.76 -81.93 -0.35
CA ASN A 223 -4.00 -81.92 -1.60
C ASN A 223 -4.08 -80.59 -2.38
N SER A 224 -5.00 -79.69 -2.03
CA SER A 224 -5.21 -78.46 -2.80
C SER A 224 -4.60 -77.20 -2.16
N TYR A 225 -4.41 -77.18 -0.83
CA TYR A 225 -4.09 -75.92 -0.13
C TYR A 225 -2.96 -76.00 0.91
N GLY A 226 -2.31 -77.16 1.09
CA GLY A 226 -1.04 -77.26 1.85
C GLY A 226 -1.13 -76.80 3.30
N GLY A 227 -1.72 -77.61 4.18
CA GLY A 227 -1.72 -77.37 5.63
C GLY A 227 -2.59 -78.34 6.44
N GLY A 228 -2.13 -78.72 7.64
CA GLY A 228 -2.84 -79.55 8.63
C GLY A 228 -1.98 -80.66 9.25
N THR A 229 -2.27 -81.02 10.50
CA THR A 229 -1.65 -82.18 11.18
C THR A 229 -2.57 -83.41 11.03
N TYR A 230 -2.02 -84.58 10.73
CA TYR A 230 -2.82 -85.82 10.66
C TYR A 230 -3.32 -86.18 12.06
N VAL A 231 -4.64 -86.21 12.27
CA VAL A 231 -5.24 -86.46 13.59
C VAL A 231 -5.87 -87.86 13.69
N GLY A 232 -5.70 -88.69 12.65
CA GLY A 232 -6.08 -90.09 12.66
C GLY A 232 -7.02 -90.48 11.53
N LYS A 233 -7.26 -91.79 11.40
CA LYS A 233 -8.11 -92.40 10.38
C LYS A 233 -9.56 -92.47 10.90
N ARG A 234 -10.41 -91.50 10.58
CA ARG A 234 -11.86 -91.77 10.49
C ARG A 234 -12.14 -92.25 9.07
N SER A 235 -12.24 -93.57 8.92
CA SER A 235 -12.51 -94.23 7.65
C SER A 235 -14.01 -94.18 7.37
N TRP A 236 -14.44 -93.36 6.42
CA TRP A 236 -15.68 -93.64 5.69
C TRP A 236 -15.28 -94.53 4.51
N GLU A 237 -15.66 -95.80 4.58
CA GLU A 237 -15.40 -96.79 3.55
C GLU A 237 -16.64 -96.84 2.65
N TYR A 238 -16.48 -96.49 1.37
CA TYR A 238 -17.53 -96.68 0.39
C TYR A 238 -17.53 -98.14 -0.08
N ASP A 239 -18.66 -98.62 -0.60
CA ASP A 239 -18.81 -100.00 -1.11
C ASP A 239 -17.80 -100.36 -2.22
N ASP A 240 -17.13 -99.37 -2.82
CA ASP A 240 -16.06 -99.55 -3.81
C ASP A 240 -14.65 -99.76 -3.20
N GLY A 241 -14.54 -99.77 -1.87
CA GLY A 241 -13.28 -99.95 -1.14
C GLY A 241 -12.44 -98.68 -1.00
N THR A 242 -12.94 -97.51 -1.41
CA THR A 242 -12.22 -96.24 -1.22
C THR A 242 -12.31 -95.75 0.22
N THR A 243 -11.19 -95.27 0.75
CA THR A 243 -11.06 -94.72 2.11
C THR A 243 -10.49 -93.30 2.04
N TYR A 244 -11.17 -92.34 2.68
CA TYR A 244 -10.66 -90.97 2.84
C TYR A 244 -10.04 -90.75 4.23
N ASN A 245 -8.94 -89.99 4.27
CA ASN A 245 -8.26 -89.61 5.51
C ASN A 245 -8.82 -88.30 6.06
N THR A 246 -9.08 -88.24 7.36
CA THR A 246 -9.53 -87.03 8.04
C THR A 246 -8.37 -86.25 8.64
N TYR A 247 -8.35 -84.93 8.43
CA TYR A 247 -7.37 -84.00 8.99
C TYR A 247 -8.06 -83.00 9.93
N SER A 248 -7.36 -82.48 10.94
CA SER A 248 -7.87 -81.40 11.79
C SER A 248 -6.78 -80.34 12.01
N GLY A 249 -7.19 -79.10 12.29
CA GLY A 249 -6.27 -77.97 12.46
C GLY A 249 -5.62 -77.50 11.17
N GLN A 250 -6.36 -77.50 10.06
CA GLN A 250 -5.88 -76.93 8.79
C GLN A 250 -5.83 -75.40 8.90
N ASN A 251 -4.70 -74.81 8.51
CA ASN A 251 -4.55 -73.36 8.39
C ASN A 251 -5.01 -72.92 6.99
N THR A 252 -5.48 -71.69 6.86
CA THR A 252 -5.65 -71.06 5.55
C THR A 252 -4.28 -70.69 4.96
N SER A 253 -4.22 -70.49 3.63
CA SER A 253 -3.07 -69.86 3.00
C SER A 253 -2.92 -68.41 3.50
N SER A 254 -1.70 -67.96 3.71
CA SER A 254 -1.42 -66.55 4.00
C SER A 254 -1.63 -65.69 2.74
N VAL A 255 -2.32 -64.56 2.89
CA VAL A 255 -2.53 -63.56 1.84
C VAL A 255 -2.28 -62.18 2.44
N GLY A 256 -1.61 -61.30 1.68
CA GLY A 256 -1.21 -59.97 2.11
C GLY A 256 0.31 -59.85 2.24
N ASP A 257 0.88 -58.77 1.71
CA ASP A 257 2.33 -58.52 1.66
C ASP A 257 2.81 -57.51 2.71
N ASP A 258 1.93 -57.12 3.65
CA ASP A 258 2.19 -56.13 4.70
C ASP A 258 2.85 -54.83 4.21
N GLN A 259 2.51 -54.40 2.99
CA GLN A 259 3.06 -53.18 2.41
C GLN A 259 2.42 -51.93 3.02
N PRO A 260 3.20 -50.90 3.37
CA PRO A 260 2.65 -49.63 3.80
C PRO A 260 1.77 -49.00 2.72
N HIS A 261 0.65 -48.38 3.10
CA HIS A 261 -0.21 -47.62 2.22
C HIS A 261 -0.14 -46.12 2.53
N ASN A 262 -0.52 -45.29 1.55
CA ASN A 262 -0.60 -43.84 1.73
C ASN A 262 -1.65 -43.52 2.80
N ASN A 263 -1.29 -42.66 3.76
CA ASN A 263 -2.17 -42.13 4.80
C ASN A 263 -2.50 -40.64 4.59
N MET A 264 -2.02 -40.03 3.51
CA MET A 264 -2.31 -38.63 3.19
C MET A 264 -3.67 -38.51 2.48
N PRO A 265 -4.59 -37.65 2.96
CA PRO A 265 -5.79 -37.28 2.19
C PRO A 265 -5.40 -36.51 0.93
N PRO A 266 -6.30 -36.33 -0.06
CA PRO A 266 -6.04 -35.48 -1.22
C PRO A 266 -5.53 -34.09 -0.81
N TYR A 267 -4.42 -33.65 -1.38
CA TYR A 267 -3.75 -32.40 -0.99
C TYR A 267 -3.24 -31.59 -2.19
N ARG A 268 -2.97 -30.30 -1.95
CA ARG A 268 -2.26 -29.40 -2.87
C ARG A 268 -1.05 -28.80 -2.17
N VAL A 269 0.11 -28.90 -2.81
CA VAL A 269 1.35 -28.32 -2.27
C VAL A 269 1.34 -26.81 -2.44
N ILE A 270 1.51 -26.11 -1.32
CA ILE A 270 1.56 -24.65 -1.18
C ILE A 270 2.64 -24.30 -0.15
N ARG A 271 3.06 -23.04 -0.11
CA ARG A 271 3.99 -22.55 0.93
C ARG A 271 3.20 -21.92 2.07
N PHE A 272 3.69 -22.08 3.29
CA PHE A 272 3.29 -21.25 4.42
C PHE A 272 4.32 -20.14 4.59
N ILE A 273 3.86 -18.91 4.80
CA ILE A 273 4.70 -17.73 4.97
C ILE A 273 4.30 -17.01 6.24
N GLU A 274 5.26 -16.36 6.90
CA GLU A 274 5.01 -15.54 8.09
C GLU A 274 5.40 -14.08 7.85
N PHE A 275 4.58 -13.16 8.37
CA PHE A 275 4.86 -11.74 8.30
C PHE A 275 5.84 -11.33 9.40
N VAL A 276 6.98 -10.75 9.01
CA VAL A 276 8.06 -10.32 9.92
C VAL A 276 8.20 -8.81 10.02
N GLY A 277 7.39 -8.04 9.27
CA GLY A 277 7.48 -6.58 9.20
C GLY A 277 8.27 -6.11 7.98
N PHE A 278 8.05 -4.84 7.60
CA PHE A 278 8.79 -4.16 6.54
C PHE A 278 10.15 -3.68 7.05
#